data_AF-A0A8T5FD00-F1
#
_entry.id   AF-A0A8T5FD00-F1
#
_cell.length_a   1.000
_cell.length_b   1.000
_cell.length_c   1.000
_cell.angle_alpha   90.00
_cell.angle_beta   90.00
_cell.angle_gamma   90.00
#
_symmetry.space_group_name_H-M   'P 1'
#
loop_
_entity.id
_entity.type
_entity.pdbx_description
1 polymer ?
#
loop_
_entity_poly.entity_id
_entity_poly.type
_entity_poly.pdbx_seq_one_letter_code
_entity_poly.pdbx_strand_id
1 'polypeptide(L)' 'MVQGGTTDKLRGAFLSKKTRTLSELYKIAQFETEGESKYFISKHRVRSSLNRMKNNGEIKQVDDSKYRRV' A
#
# COMPACT_ATOMS: atom_id res chain seq x y z
N MET A 1 0.24 -11.82 17.56
CA MET A 1 0.06 -11.57 16.11
C MET A 1 0.79 -10.27 15.79
N VAL A 2 1.85 -10.30 14.97
CA VAL A 2 2.53 -9.06 14.57
C VAL A 2 1.59 -8.33 13.62
N GLN A 3 1.07 -7.20 14.09
CA GLN A 3 0.19 -6.32 13.34
C GLN A 3 0.95 -5.87 12.07
N GLY A 4 0.63 -6.49 10.93
CA GLY A 4 1.31 -6.24 9.66
C GLY A 4 1.24 -4.75 9.32
N GLY A 5 2.41 -4.12 9.16
CA GLY A 5 2.52 -2.68 8.97
C GLY A 5 1.93 -2.22 7.63
N THR A 6 1.89 -0.90 7.39
CA THR A 6 1.43 -0.33 6.11
C THR A 6 2.11 -0.97 4.90
N THR A 7 3.40 -1.30 4.99
CA THR A 7 4.14 -1.97 3.91
C THR A 7 3.58 -3.36 3.61
N ASP A 8 3.24 -4.17 4.61
CA ASP A 8 2.73 -5.52 4.40
C ASP A 8 1.35 -5.50 3.76
N LYS A 9 0.48 -4.54 4.16
CA LYS A 9 -0.80 -4.31 3.50
C LYS A 9 -0.64 -3.91 2.03
N LEU A 10 0.35 -3.05 1.74
CA LEU A 10 0.67 -2.67 0.36
C LEU A 10 1.23 -3.85 -0.43
N ARG A 11 2.11 -4.68 0.14
CA ARG A 11 2.58 -5.92 -0.51
C ARG A 11 1.42 -6.86 -0.82
N GLY A 12 0.51 -7.05 0.12
CA GLY A 12 -0.74 -7.80 -0.06
C GLY A 12 -1.59 -7.28 -1.22
N ALA A 13 -1.68 -5.96 -1.39
CA ALA A 13 -2.41 -5.34 -2.50
C ALA A 13 -1.91 -5.75 -3.89
N PHE A 14 -0.61 -6.06 -4.00
CA PHE A 14 0.03 -6.48 -5.25
C PHE A 14 -0.01 -8.00 -5.47
N LEU A 15 -0.47 -8.81 -4.51
CA LEU A 15 -0.66 -10.25 -4.71
C LEU A 15 -1.79 -10.55 -5.70
N SER A 16 -2.90 -9.81 -5.59
CA SER A 16 -4.09 -10.00 -6.44
C SER A 16 -3.99 -9.30 -7.80
N LYS A 17 -3.15 -8.26 -7.92
CA LYS A 17 -2.98 -7.51 -9.16
C LYS A 17 -1.57 -6.91 -9.23
N LYS A 18 -0.83 -7.23 -10.29
CA LYS A 18 0.56 -6.78 -10.46
C LYS A 18 0.71 -5.26 -10.56
N THR A 19 -0.30 -4.56 -11.08
CA THR A 19 -0.31 -3.09 -11.22
C THR A 19 -1.49 -2.49 -10.46
N ARG A 20 -1.23 -1.49 -9.63
CA ARG A 20 -2.23 -0.79 -8.81
C ARG A 20 -2.07 0.72 -8.94
N THR A 21 -3.19 1.42 -8.94
CA THR A 21 -3.23 2.88 -8.86
C THR A 21 -3.05 3.35 -7.43
N LEU A 22 -2.55 4.57 -7.24
CA LEU A 22 -2.42 5.23 -5.96
C LEU A 22 -3.77 5.36 -5.24
N SER A 23 -4.85 5.57 -6.01
CA SER A 23 -6.22 5.60 -5.49
C SER A 23 -6.65 4.23 -4.93
N GLU A 24 -6.38 3.13 -5.65
CA GLU A 24 -6.63 1.77 -5.14
C GLU A 24 -5.83 1.50 -3.86
N LEU A 25 -4.56 1.94 -3.80
CA LEU A 25 -3.69 1.72 -2.65
C LEU A 25 -4.13 2.52 -1.41
N TYR A 26 -4.68 3.72 -1.60
CA TYR A 26 -5.29 4.48 -0.49
C TYR A 26 -6.54 3.79 0.07
N LYS A 27 -7.33 3.14 -0.78
CA LYS A 27 -8.52 2.41 -0.33
C LYS A 27 -8.14 1.18 0.49
N ILE A 28 -7.13 0.42 0.09
CA ILE A 28 -6.67 -0.77 0.83
C ILE A 28 -6.15 -0.40 2.22
N ALA A 29 -5.54 0.78 2.35
CA ALA A 29 -5.15 1.34 3.62
C ALA A 29 -6.33 1.77 4.52
N GLN A 30 -7.56 1.87 3.98
CA GLN A 30 -8.78 2.31 4.67
C GLN A 30 -9.74 1.16 5.06
N PHE A 31 -9.71 0.01 4.37
CA PHE A 31 -10.79 -1.00 4.44
C PHE A 31 -10.75 -2.03 5.60
N GLU A 32 -9.88 -1.90 6.60
CA GLU A 32 -10.01 -2.72 7.84
C GLU A 32 -10.94 -2.05 8.86
N THR A 33 -12.19 -1.85 8.47
CA THR A 33 -13.23 -1.29 9.35
C THR A 33 -14.48 -2.15 9.34
N GLU A 34 -14.39 -3.30 10.00
CA GLU A 34 -15.49 -3.84 10.81
C GLU A 34 -14.94 -3.96 12.23
N GLY A 35 -15.35 -3.05 13.13
CA GLY A 35 -15.03 -3.13 14.56
C GLY A 35 -13.78 -2.37 15.04
N GLU A 36 -14.00 -1.16 15.57
CA GLU A 36 -13.34 -0.70 16.80
C GLU A 36 -11.80 -0.71 16.90
N SER A 37 -11.07 -0.05 15.99
CA SER A 37 -9.79 0.63 16.35
C SER A 37 -9.23 1.48 15.23
N LYS A 38 -9.02 2.77 15.51
CA LYS A 38 -8.55 3.80 14.55
C LYS A 38 -7.07 3.63 14.17
N TYR A 39 -6.71 2.62 13.39
CA TYR A 39 -5.45 2.63 12.65
C TYR A 39 -5.68 3.21 11.26
N PHE A 40 -6.03 4.51 11.20
CA PHE A 40 -6.13 5.24 9.95
C PHE A 40 -4.73 5.36 9.34
N ILE A 41 -4.39 4.51 8.37
CA ILE A 41 -3.15 4.68 7.63
C ILE A 41 -3.31 5.94 6.77
N SER A 42 -2.66 7.02 7.18
CA SER A 42 -2.71 8.27 6.45
C SER A 42 -2.16 8.11 5.02
N LYS A 43 -2.67 8.92 4.08
CA LYS A 43 -2.15 8.98 2.69
C LYS A 43 -0.64 9.23 2.68
N HIS A 44 -0.12 9.98 3.65
CA HIS A 44 1.31 10.21 3.84
C HIS A 44 2.07 8.91 4.15
N ARG A 45 1.56 8.07 5.06
CA ARG A 45 2.16 6.76 5.36
C ARG A 45 2.13 5.82 4.16
N VAL A 46 1.07 5.84 3.36
CA VAL A 46 1.01 5.10 2.09
C VAL A 46 2.12 5.56 1.14
N ARG A 47 2.23 6.87 0.88
CA ARG A 47 3.28 7.44 0.02
C ARG A 47 4.69 7.11 0.50
N SER A 48 4.96 7.27 1.79
CA SER A 48 6.25 6.94 2.40
C SER A 48 6.60 5.46 2.24
N SER A 49 5.61 4.57 2.42
CA SER A 49 5.81 3.12 2.28
C SER A 49 6.00 2.71 0.82
N LEU A 50 5.26 3.30 -0.12
CA LEU A 50 5.49 3.11 -1.55
C LEU A 50 6.88 3.58 -1.97
N ASN A 51 7.36 4.71 -1.44
CA ASN A 51 8.71 5.18 -1.74
C ASN A 51 9.78 4.22 -1.22
N ARG A 52 9.61 3.68 0.00
CA ARG A 52 10.49 2.64 0.55
C ARG A 52 10.48 1.37 -0.30
N MET A 53 9.30 0.86 -0.67
CA MET A 53 9.17 -0.31 -1.53
C MET A 53 9.81 -0.09 -2.92
N LYS A 54 9.69 1.12 -3.47
CA LYS A 54 10.33 1.51 -4.73
C LYS A 54 11.86 1.51 -4.60
N ASN A 55 12.38 2.11 -3.54
CA ASN A 55 13.83 2.16 -3.28
C ASN A 55 14.41 0.76 -3.01
N ASN A 56 13.65 -0.13 -2.39
CA ASN A 56 14.02 -1.53 -2.19
C ASN A 56 13.90 -2.39 -3.46
N GLY A 57 13.41 -1.82 -4.58
CA GLY A 57 13.21 -2.56 -5.84
C GLY A 57 11.99 -3.49 -5.86
N GLU A 58 11.13 -3.48 -4.83
CA GLU A 58 9.94 -4.33 -4.75
C GLU A 58 8.85 -3.90 -5.75
N ILE A 59 8.78 -2.60 -6.04
CA ILE A 59 7.83 -2.01 -6.99
C ILE A 59 8.51 -0.98 -7.88
N LYS A 60 7.93 -0.72 -9.04
CA LYS A 60 8.29 0.37 -9.95
C LYS A 60 7.09 1.29 -10.14
N GLN A 61 7.35 2.59 -10.20
CA GLN A 61 6.34 3.56 -10.61
C GLN A 61 6.24 3.53 -12.14
N VAL A 62 5.03 3.32 -12.65
CA VAL A 62 4.77 3.22 -14.11
C VAL A 62 4.30 4.56 -14.67
N ASP A 63 3.52 5.30 -13.87
CA ASP A 63 3.13 6.68 -14.12
C ASP A 63 2.92 7.42 -12.78
N ASP A 64 2.56 8.70 -12.81
CA ASP A 64 2.34 9.54 -11.61
C ASP A 64 1.32 8.96 -10.62
N SER A 65 0.45 8.08 -11.11
CA SER A 65 -0.66 7.49 -10.37
C SER A 65 -0.59 5.97 -10.24
N LYS A 66 0.38 5.27 -10.85
CA LYS A 66 0.42 3.80 -10.92
C LYS A 66 1.75 3.22 -10.48
N TYR A 67 1.64 2.11 -9.77
CA TYR A 67 2.75 1.30 -9.28
C TYR A 67 2.58 -0.12 -9.77
N ARG A 68 3.68 -0.76 -10.14
CA ARG A 68 3.74 -2.16 -10.59
C ARG A 68 4.74 -2.93 -9.74
N ARG A 69 4.33 -4.09 -9.23
CA ARG A 69 5.25 -5.03 -8.56
C ARG A 69 6.29 -5.54 -9.55
N VAL A 70 7.55 -5.53 -9.14
CA VAL A 70 8.68 -6.10 -9.90
C VAL A 70 8.64 -7.61 -9.76
#